data_AF-E6Y9T4-F1
#
_entry.id   AF-E6Y9T4-F1
#
_cell.length_a   1.000
_cell.length_b   1.000
_cell.length_c   1.000
_cell.angle_alpha   90.00
_cell.angle_beta   90.00
_cell.angle_gamma   90.00
#
_symmetry.space_group_name_H-M   'P 1'
#
loop_
_entity.id
_entity.type
_entity.pdbx_description
1 polymer ?
#
loop_
_entity_poly.entity_id
_entity_poly.type
_entity_poly.pdbx_seq_one_letter_code
_entity_poly.pdbx_strand_id
1 'polypeptide(L)'
;GVYVPTLSHEVVKGLHDGVKPTINFKGYMVGNGVCDTVFDGNALVPFAHGMALISDDIYQEAQTACHGNYWNTTTDKCENALYKVDTSINDLNIYDILEPCYH
;
A
#
# COMPACT_ATOMS: atom_id res chain seq x y z
N GLY A 1 4.64 -1.23 -7.89
CA GLY A 1 5.11 -0.29 -8.91
C GLY A 1 6.56 0.08 -8.72
N VAL A 2 7.47 -0.89 -8.55
CA VAL A 2 8.91 -0.63 -8.45
C VAL A 2 9.58 -0.93 -9.79
N TYR A 3 9.45 -2.16 -10.29
CA TYR A 3 10.12 -2.60 -11.52
C TYR A 3 9.70 -1.81 -12.75
N VAL A 4 8.39 -1.59 -12.93
CA VAL A 4 7.89 -0.93 -14.14
C VAL A 4 8.40 0.53 -14.24
N PRO A 5 8.27 1.40 -13.22
CA PRO A 5 8.81 2.75 -13.30
C PRO A 5 10.35 2.80 -13.38
N THR A 6 11.06 1.95 -12.62
CA THR A 6 12.53 1.93 -12.64
C THR A 6 13.09 1.46 -13.98
N LEU A 7 12.51 0.41 -14.58
CA LEU A 7 12.88 0.00 -15.93
C LEU A 7 12.54 1.08 -16.96
N SER A 8 11.37 1.72 -16.83
CA SER A 8 10.96 2.79 -17.73
C SER A 8 11.93 3.98 -17.66
N HIS A 9 12.46 4.29 -16.48
CA HIS A 9 13.51 5.30 -16.31
C HIS A 9 14.78 4.95 -17.10
N GLU A 10 15.26 3.71 -16.98
CA GLU A 10 16.45 3.26 -17.73
C GLU A 10 16.22 3.23 -19.25
N VAL A 11 15.00 2.86 -19.69
CA VAL A 11 14.63 2.95 -21.11
C VAL A 11 14.73 4.39 -21.62
N VAL A 12 14.14 5.35 -20.90
CA VAL A 12 14.19 6.78 -21.28
C VAL A 12 15.63 7.30 -21.29
N LYS A 13 16.43 6.93 -20.29
CA LYS A 13 17.85 7.29 -20.22
C LYS A 13 18.62 6.75 -21.43
N GLY A 14 18.44 5.47 -21.77
CA GLY A 14 19.04 4.88 -22.97
C GLY A 14 18.62 5.56 -24.27
N LEU A 15 17.37 6.04 -24.37
CA LEU A 15 16.90 6.81 -25.52
C LEU A 15 17.59 8.17 -25.64
N HIS A 16 17.80 8.88 -24.52
CA HIS A 16 18.55 10.14 -24.49
C HIS A 16 20.03 9.93 -24.86
N ASP A 17 20.61 8.81 -24.42
CA ASP A 17 22.01 8.45 -24.70
C ASP A 17 22.20 7.85 -26.11
N GLY A 18 21.13 7.70 -26.89
CA GLY A 18 21.19 7.18 -28.26
C GLY A 18 21.48 5.68 -28.36
N VAL A 19 21.26 4.92 -27.29
CA VAL A 19 21.47 3.46 -27.22
C VAL A 19 20.64 2.73 -28.29
N LYS A 20 21.22 1.68 -28.88
CA LYS A 20 20.59 0.85 -29.92
C LYS A 20 20.25 -0.54 -29.39
N PRO A 21 19.14 -1.16 -29.85
CA PRO A 21 18.16 -0.61 -30.79
C PRO A 21 17.31 0.50 -30.16
N THR A 22 16.86 1.45 -30.99
CA THR A 22 15.97 2.52 -30.51
C THR A 22 14.59 1.95 -30.20
N ILE A 23 14.17 2.07 -28.95
CA ILE A 23 12.87 1.61 -28.46
C ILE A 23 11.82 2.70 -28.73
N ASN A 24 10.69 2.36 -29.36
CA ASN A 24 9.57 3.28 -29.54
C ASN A 24 8.71 3.36 -28.25
N PHE A 25 9.32 3.81 -27.15
CA PHE A 25 8.70 3.86 -25.84
C PHE A 25 7.59 4.92 -25.79
N LYS A 26 6.39 4.54 -25.32
CA LYS A 26 5.21 5.44 -25.24
C LYS A 26 4.79 5.80 -23.82
N GLY A 27 5.33 5.09 -22.83
CA GLY A 27 4.94 5.20 -21.43
C GLY A 27 4.76 3.84 -20.80
N TYR A 28 4.30 3.84 -19.56
CA TYR A 28 4.04 2.64 -18.77
C TYR A 28 2.74 2.78 -17.97
N MET A 29 2.23 1.65 -17.47
CA MET A 29 1.09 1.59 -16.57
C MET A 29 1.43 0.68 -15.39
N VAL A 30 0.92 1.02 -14.21
CA VAL A 30 1.03 0.21 -13.00
C VAL A 30 -0.37 0.08 -12.41
N GLY A 31 -0.87 -1.15 -12.26
CA GLY A 31 -2.10 -1.43 -11.51
C GLY A 31 -1.76 -1.83 -10.08
N ASN A 32 -2.52 -1.30 -9.11
CA ASN A 32 -2.45 -1.62 -7.67
C ASN A 32 -1.02 -1.82 -7.14
N GLY A 33 -0.10 -0.96 -7.56
CA GLY A 33 1.32 -1.14 -7.28
C GLY A 33 1.76 -0.32 -6.08
N VAL A 34 2.66 -0.90 -5.27
CA VAL A 34 3.47 -0.14 -4.31
C VAL A 34 4.19 1.02 -4.99
N CYS A 35 4.13 2.20 -4.38
CA CYS A 35 4.72 3.44 -4.82
C CYS A 35 5.60 4.06 -3.72
N ASP A 36 5.05 4.25 -2.53
CA ASP A 36 5.73 4.84 -1.37
C ASP A 36 5.30 4.10 -0.11
N THR A 37 6.24 3.51 0.61
CA THR A 37 5.92 2.64 1.74
C THR A 37 5.21 3.36 2.88
N VAL A 38 5.48 4.65 3.07
CA VAL A 38 4.85 5.45 4.13
C VAL A 38 3.42 5.79 3.72
N PHE A 39 3.21 6.25 2.49
CA PHE A 39 1.89 6.59 1.98
C PHE A 39 1.00 5.34 1.86
N ASP A 40 1.52 4.28 1.23
CA ASP A 40 0.81 3.03 1.03
C ASP A 40 0.51 2.34 2.38
N GLY A 41 1.47 2.34 3.30
CA GLY A 41 1.29 1.77 4.65
C GLY A 41 0.26 2.51 5.49
N ASN A 42 0.21 3.84 5.36
CA ASN A 42 -0.80 4.66 6.05
C ASN A 42 -2.20 4.54 5.46
N ALA A 43 -2.36 3.98 4.26
CA ALA A 43 -3.64 3.87 3.59
C ALA A 43 -4.51 2.71 4.11
N LEU A 44 -3.92 1.69 4.75
CA LEU A 44 -4.65 0.48 5.16
C LEU A 44 -5.75 0.76 6.20
N VAL A 45 -5.42 1.48 7.27
CA VAL A 45 -6.38 1.79 8.35
C VAL A 45 -7.60 2.57 7.86
N PRO A 46 -7.45 3.70 7.12
CA PRO A 46 -8.60 4.41 6.57
C PRO A 46 -9.34 3.62 5.48
N PHE A 47 -8.66 2.75 4.71
CA PHE A 47 -9.33 1.84 3.78
C PHE A 47 -10.22 0.84 4.52
N ALA A 48 -9.68 0.17 5.54
CA ALA A 48 -10.43 -0.80 6.33
C ALA A 48 -11.66 -0.17 7.00
N HIS A 49 -11.54 1.05 7.51
CA HIS A 49 -12.68 1.80 8.06
C HIS A 49 -13.68 2.19 6.97
N GLY A 50 -13.21 2.75 5.85
CA GLY A 50 -14.07 3.18 4.73
C GLY A 50 -14.85 2.04 4.06
N MET A 51 -14.33 0.81 4.14
CA MET A 51 -14.99 -0.41 3.67
C MET A 51 -15.79 -1.13 4.76
N ALA A 52 -15.94 -0.52 5.95
CA ALA A 52 -16.64 -1.07 7.11
C ALA A 52 -16.10 -2.42 7.61
N LEU A 53 -14.80 -2.67 7.43
CA LEU A 53 -14.10 -3.87 7.90
C LEU A 53 -13.69 -3.77 9.38
N ILE A 54 -13.58 -2.54 9.89
CA ILE A 54 -13.33 -2.25 11.31
C ILE A 54 -14.38 -1.28 11.85
N SER A 55 -14.66 -1.36 13.15
CA SER A 55 -15.60 -0.47 13.83
C SER A 55 -15.04 0.95 14.01
N ASP A 56 -15.94 1.92 14.22
CA ASP A 56 -15.55 3.30 14.56
C ASP A 56 -14.63 3.34 15.79
N ASP A 57 -14.88 2.52 16.81
CA ASP A 57 -14.06 2.46 18.02
C ASP A 57 -12.62 2.02 17.71
N ILE A 58 -12.44 0.97 16.89
CA ILE A 58 -11.10 0.49 16.48
C ILE A 58 -10.40 1.57 15.66
N TYR A 59 -11.11 2.23 14.73
CA TYR A 59 -10.55 3.30 13.92
C TYR A 59 -10.11 4.51 14.77
N GLN A 60 -10.96 4.98 15.70
CA GLN A 60 -10.63 6.11 16.57
C GLN A 60 -9.49 5.79 17.54
N GLU A 61 -9.42 4.55 18.04
CA GLU A 61 -8.30 4.08 18.86
C GLU A 61 -6.99 4.14 18.07
N ALA A 62 -6.96 3.58 16.86
CA ALA A 62 -5.79 3.63 15.98
C ALA A 62 -5.41 5.07 15.63
N GLN A 63 -6.36 5.90 15.21
CA GLN A 63 -6.15 7.30 14.86
C GLN A 63 -5.55 8.10 16.02
N THR A 64 -6.02 7.85 17.25
CA THR A 64 -5.54 8.54 18.47
C THR A 64 -4.16 8.03 18.89
N ALA A 65 -3.96 6.72 18.93
CA ALA A 65 -2.71 6.12 19.39
C ALA A 65 -1.55 6.36 18.41
N CYS A 66 -1.84 6.37 17.11
CA CYS A 66 -0.85 6.47 16.04
C CYS A 66 -0.69 7.89 15.48
N HIS A 67 -1.55 8.84 15.87
CA HIS A 67 -1.55 10.22 15.36
C HIS A 67 -1.58 10.30 13.82
N GLY A 68 -2.27 9.36 13.18
CA GLY A 68 -2.37 9.26 11.71
C GLY A 68 -1.14 8.66 11.02
N ASN A 69 -0.12 8.21 11.76
CA ASN A 69 0.98 7.42 11.21
C ASN A 69 0.92 5.96 11.69
N TYR A 70 0.30 5.13 10.87
CA TYR A 70 0.15 3.69 10.99
C TYR A 70 1.35 2.90 10.43
N TRP A 71 2.25 3.56 9.70
CA TRP A 71 3.43 2.92 9.12
C TRP A 71 4.64 2.97 10.06
N ASN A 72 5.28 1.81 10.29
CA ASN A 72 6.54 1.66 11.02
C ASN A 72 6.56 2.42 12.37
N THR A 73 5.46 2.32 13.12
CA THR A 73 5.36 2.85 14.47
C THR A 73 6.28 2.10 15.42
N THR A 74 6.67 2.74 16.52
CA THR A 74 7.57 2.16 17.55
C THR A 74 7.00 2.32 18.96
N THR A 75 5.71 2.69 19.06
CA THR A 75 5.05 2.89 20.35
C THR A 75 4.11 1.73 20.62
N ASP A 76 4.24 1.12 21.79
CA ASP A 76 3.39 -0.02 22.21
C ASP A 76 1.90 0.31 22.08
N LYS A 77 1.49 1.56 22.33
CA LYS A 77 0.09 1.98 22.20
C LYS A 77 -0.41 1.90 20.76
N CYS A 78 0.35 2.41 19.81
CA CYS A 78 -0.03 2.36 18.40
C CYS A 78 0.08 0.92 17.88
N GLU A 79 1.12 0.17 18.25
CA GLU A 79 1.24 -1.24 17.86
C GLU A 79 0.06 -2.09 18.35
N ASN A 80 -0.37 -1.92 19.61
CA ASN A 80 -1.54 -2.61 20.14
C ASN A 80 -2.85 -2.19 19.44
N ALA A 81 -2.98 -0.92 19.06
CA ALA A 81 -4.15 -0.44 18.31
C ALA A 81 -4.16 -1.02 16.88
N LEU A 82 -3.01 -1.06 16.21
CA LEU A 82 -2.85 -1.66 14.88
C LEU A 82 -3.09 -3.17 14.91
N TYR A 83 -2.67 -3.87 15.97
CA TYR A 83 -2.95 -5.29 16.14
C TYR A 83 -4.46 -5.59 16.13
N LYS A 84 -5.30 -4.70 16.68
CA LYS A 84 -6.77 -4.83 16.60
C LYS A 84 -7.30 -4.65 15.18
N VAL A 85 -6.69 -3.76 14.40
CA VAL A 85 -7.00 -3.60 12.97
C VAL A 85 -6.64 -4.87 12.22
N ASP A 86 -5.41 -5.35 12.37
CA ASP A 86 -4.89 -6.53 11.66
C ASP A 86 -5.71 -7.79 11.98
N THR A 87 -6.06 -8.00 13.24
CA THR A 87 -6.88 -9.14 13.67
C THR A 87 -8.33 -9.06 13.21
N SER A 88 -8.85 -7.87 12.90
CA SER A 88 -10.21 -7.72 12.36
C SER A 88 -10.30 -8.08 10.88
N ILE A 89 -9.17 -8.04 10.16
CA ILE A 89 -9.13 -8.26 8.70
C ILE A 89 -8.31 -9.49 8.30
N ASN A 90 -7.80 -10.27 9.27
CA ASN A 90 -6.87 -11.38 9.03
C ASN A 90 -7.47 -12.53 8.21
N ASP A 91 -8.77 -12.78 8.33
CA ASP A 91 -9.48 -13.87 7.67
C ASP A 91 -10.07 -13.45 6.30
N LEU A 92 -9.86 -12.18 5.91
CA LEU A 92 -10.29 -11.65 4.61
C LEU A 92 -9.24 -11.92 3.54
N ASN A 93 -9.70 -12.09 2.31
CA ASN A 93 -8.81 -12.08 1.16
C ASN A 93 -8.28 -10.65 0.94
N ILE A 94 -6.99 -10.44 1.25
CA ILE A 94 -6.33 -9.13 1.15
C ILE A 94 -6.23 -8.59 -0.29
N TYR A 95 -6.41 -9.44 -1.30
CA TYR A 95 -6.39 -9.05 -2.71
C TYR A 95 -7.78 -8.66 -3.23
N ASP A 96 -8.83 -9.22 -2.63
CA ASP A 96 -10.23 -8.92 -2.96
C ASP A 96 -11.13 -9.24 -1.76
N ILE A 97 -11.57 -8.20 -1.05
CA ILE A 97 -12.34 -8.33 0.19
C ILE A 97 -13.75 -8.91 0.01
N LEU A 98 -14.21 -9.07 -1.24
CA LEU A 98 -15.53 -9.63 -1.55
C LEU A 98 -15.46 -11.12 -1.94
N GLU A 99 -14.26 -11.66 -2.13
CA GLU A 99 -14.03 -13.04 -2.52
C GLU A 99 -13.59 -13.92 -1.33
N PRO A 100 -13.82 -15.25 -1.38
CA PRO A 100 -13.39 -16.14 -0.31
C PRO A 100 -11.87 -16.11 -0.11
N CYS A 101 -11.44 -16.23 1.16
CA CYS A 101 -10.05 -16.50 1.50
C CYS A 101 -9.76 -18.00 1.36
N TYR A 102 -8.78 -18.37 0.54
CA TYR A 102 -8.31 -19.75 0.40
C TYR A 102 -6.92 -19.89 1.04
N HIS A 103 -6.83 -20.75 2.06
CA HIS A 103 -5.60 -21.08 2.78
C HIS A 103 -5.09 -22.48 2.43
#